data_AF-A0A7X9QAA4-F1
#
_entry.id   AF-A0A7X9QAA4-F1
#
_cell.length_a   1.000
_cell.length_b   1.000
_cell.length_c   1.000
_cell.angle_alpha   90.00
_cell.angle_beta   90.00
_cell.angle_gamma   90.00
#
_symmetry.space_group_name_H-M   'P 1'
#
loop_
_entity.id
_entity.type
_entity.pdbx_description
1 polymer ?
#
loop_
_entity_poly.entity_id
_entity_poly.type
_entity_poly.pdbx_seq_one_letter_code
_entity_poly.pdbx_strand_id
1 'polypeptide(L)'
;MNVLKIAAGEIGYSEQSDGTTRYGIWANDPQAQWCAEFICWCVSRADSIYDTDLLNNIYPYYTSRNVGRDWFIKKGRYVNRNGNIPDWGYQWYKDTGERITLNSYIPKSGDFMFLSYDGTFNTAHVALVEFVSGNSESGYIVNVIEGNNPDKVQRNQYPIDKSQILGYGTYSDNIATTMRAGNSGDSVSALQKQLYTLNYLGEGDISGFYGVKTANAVSEFQRTIPDKIINGIADITTQLVLNERYNQAVHYSANTWLVDD
;
A
#
# COMPACT_ATOMS: atom_id res chain seq x y z
N MET A 1 -2.11 13.54 11.65
CA MET A 1 -1.24 13.55 10.44
C MET A 1 -1.34 14.92 9.75
N ASN A 2 -0.25 15.47 9.22
CA ASN A 2 -0.25 16.82 8.61
C ASN A 2 -1.12 16.94 7.36
N VAL A 3 -1.16 15.90 6.51
CA VAL A 3 -2.04 15.84 5.33
C VAL A 3 -3.51 15.99 5.70
N LEU A 4 -3.97 15.32 6.77
CA LEU A 4 -5.35 15.42 7.23
C LEU A 4 -5.74 16.81 7.75
N LYS A 5 -4.80 17.52 8.39
CA LYS A 5 -5.04 18.91 8.81
C LYS A 5 -5.29 19.82 7.60
N ILE A 6 -4.53 19.61 6.53
CA ILE A 6 -4.70 20.35 5.28
C ILE A 6 -6.02 19.99 4.62
N ALA A 7 -6.30 18.70 4.47
CA ALA A 7 -7.56 18.22 3.88
C ALA A 7 -8.79 18.74 4.65
N ALA A 8 -8.75 18.75 5.98
CA ALA A 8 -9.82 19.30 6.82
C ALA A 8 -9.99 20.82 6.65
N GLY A 9 -8.90 21.54 6.37
CA GLY A 9 -8.95 22.98 6.08
C GLY A 9 -9.63 23.33 4.76
N GLU A 10 -9.72 22.38 3.83
CA GLU A 10 -10.38 22.57 2.54
C GLU A 10 -11.88 22.20 2.56
N ILE A 11 -12.43 21.72 3.68
CA ILE A 11 -13.85 21.37 3.78
C ILE A 11 -14.74 22.56 3.39
N GLY A 12 -15.66 22.34 2.46
CA GLY A 12 -16.55 23.36 1.91
C GLY A 12 -16.02 24.03 0.65
N TYR A 13 -14.77 23.78 0.24
CA TYR A 13 -14.29 24.19 -1.08
C TYR A 13 -15.06 23.43 -2.17
N SER A 14 -15.63 24.17 -3.12
CA SER A 14 -16.37 23.64 -4.26
C SER A 14 -15.68 23.97 -5.57
N GLU A 15 -15.88 23.13 -6.58
CA GLU A 15 -15.49 23.44 -7.96
C GLU A 15 -16.23 24.69 -8.47
N GLN A 16 -15.58 25.41 -9.39
CA GLN A 16 -16.20 26.56 -10.06
C GLN A 16 -17.27 26.11 -11.04
N SER A 17 -18.11 27.04 -11.52
CA SER A 17 -19.20 26.73 -12.46
C SER A 17 -18.74 26.11 -13.79
N ASP A 18 -17.47 26.31 -14.15
CA ASP A 18 -16.83 25.74 -15.34
C ASP A 18 -16.13 24.40 -15.05
N GLY A 19 -16.29 23.84 -13.84
CA GLY A 19 -15.63 22.61 -13.36
C GLY A 19 -14.20 22.83 -12.86
N THR A 20 -13.67 24.05 -12.91
CA THR A 20 -12.27 24.31 -12.54
C THR A 20 -12.07 24.21 -11.03
N THR A 21 -11.01 23.50 -10.63
CA THR A 21 -10.54 23.48 -9.24
C THR A 21 -9.10 23.97 -9.09
N ARG A 22 -8.75 24.45 -7.89
CA ARG A 22 -7.36 24.77 -7.55
C ARG A 22 -6.45 23.54 -7.61
N TYR A 23 -7.01 22.36 -7.33
CA TYR A 23 -6.28 21.10 -7.36
C TYR A 23 -5.94 20.70 -8.79
N GLY A 24 -6.92 20.80 -9.69
CA GLY A 24 -6.70 20.58 -11.12
C GLY A 24 -5.75 21.60 -11.73
N ILE A 25 -5.84 22.89 -11.36
CA ILE A 25 -4.85 23.90 -11.79
C ILE A 25 -3.44 23.51 -11.32
N TRP A 26 -3.29 23.11 -10.06
CA TRP A 26 -2.01 22.65 -9.51
C TRP A 26 -1.49 21.39 -10.23
N ALA A 27 -2.38 20.47 -10.58
CA ALA A 27 -2.05 19.24 -11.31
C ALA A 27 -1.86 19.45 -12.82
N ASN A 28 -2.06 20.68 -13.32
CA ASN A 28 -2.10 21.01 -14.74
C ASN A 28 -3.17 20.23 -15.53
N ASP A 29 -4.28 19.90 -14.86
CA ASP A 29 -5.48 19.24 -15.41
C ASP A 29 -6.77 19.82 -14.77
N PRO A 30 -7.13 21.08 -15.08
CA PRO A 30 -8.11 21.84 -14.31
C PRO A 30 -9.56 21.31 -14.34
N GLN A 31 -9.91 20.43 -15.29
CA GLN A 31 -11.30 20.00 -15.55
C GLN A 31 -11.51 18.47 -15.42
N ALA A 32 -10.55 17.75 -14.83
CA ALA A 32 -10.68 16.31 -14.60
C ALA A 32 -11.46 15.96 -13.32
N GLN A 33 -11.71 14.66 -13.11
CA GLN A 33 -12.22 14.15 -11.83
C GLN A 33 -11.16 14.36 -10.75
N TRP A 34 -11.35 15.37 -9.91
CA TRP A 34 -10.30 15.94 -9.06
C TRP A 34 -10.13 15.24 -7.71
N CYS A 35 -10.73 14.06 -7.49
CA CYS A 35 -10.61 13.33 -6.22
C CYS A 35 -9.15 13.00 -5.87
N ALA A 36 -8.42 12.45 -6.83
CA ALA A 36 -7.01 12.16 -6.70
C ALA A 36 -6.17 13.43 -6.56
N GLU A 37 -6.46 14.44 -7.37
CA GLU A 37 -5.77 15.72 -7.38
C GLU A 37 -5.87 16.43 -6.03
N PHE A 38 -7.05 16.46 -5.42
CA PHE A 38 -7.28 17.03 -4.10
C PHE A 38 -6.38 16.37 -3.04
N ILE A 39 -6.38 15.05 -2.98
CA ILE A 39 -5.59 14.34 -1.96
C ILE A 39 -4.08 14.52 -2.25
N CYS A 40 -3.66 14.42 -3.52
CA CYS A 40 -2.26 14.66 -3.91
C CYS A 40 -1.81 16.09 -3.59
N TRP A 41 -2.68 17.08 -3.80
CA TRP A 41 -2.44 18.48 -3.44
C TRP A 41 -2.28 18.63 -1.92
N CYS A 42 -3.12 17.97 -1.12
CA CYS A 42 -2.99 17.98 0.33
C CYS A 42 -1.64 17.40 0.79
N VAL A 43 -1.17 16.34 0.14
CA VAL A 43 0.17 15.75 0.41
C VAL A 43 1.27 16.73 0.01
N SER A 44 1.24 17.29 -1.19
CA SER A 44 2.22 18.29 -1.66
C SER A 44 2.27 19.53 -0.75
N ARG A 45 1.10 19.94 -0.25
CA ARG A 45 1.01 21.07 0.66
C ARG A 45 1.57 20.73 2.04
N ALA A 46 1.45 19.47 2.48
CA ALA A 46 2.09 19.01 3.70
C ALA A 46 3.61 19.09 3.58
N ASP A 47 4.16 18.63 2.44
CA ASP A 47 5.58 18.74 2.14
C ASP A 47 6.06 20.19 2.19
N SER A 48 5.32 21.10 1.56
CA SER A 48 5.69 22.53 1.53
C SER A 48 5.59 23.24 2.88
N ILE A 49 4.60 22.91 3.72
CA ILE A 49 4.35 23.61 5.00
C ILE A 49 5.22 23.04 6.13
N TYR A 50 5.41 21.73 6.13
CA TYR A 50 6.01 21.01 7.25
C TYR A 50 7.39 20.42 6.93
N ASP A 51 7.96 20.76 5.77
CA ASP A 51 9.27 20.29 5.30
C ASP A 51 9.35 18.75 5.31
N THR A 52 8.34 18.12 4.71
CA THR A 52 8.25 16.67 4.57
C THR A 52 8.52 16.22 3.15
N ASP A 53 8.78 14.92 2.98
CA ASP A 53 8.99 14.27 1.68
C ASP A 53 8.01 13.11 1.49
N LEU A 54 6.72 13.45 1.42
CA LEU A 54 5.61 12.49 1.38
C LEU A 54 5.17 12.19 -0.05
N LEU A 55 5.03 13.18 -0.91
CA LEU A 55 4.58 12.97 -2.29
C LEU A 55 5.66 12.21 -3.08
N ASN A 56 5.26 11.23 -3.87
CA ASN A 56 6.09 10.26 -4.60
C ASN A 56 6.89 9.26 -3.76
N ASN A 57 6.97 9.46 -2.44
CA ASN A 57 7.71 8.57 -1.53
C ASN A 57 6.78 7.76 -0.63
N ILE A 58 5.82 8.41 0.02
CA ILE A 58 4.80 7.78 0.86
C ILE A 58 3.47 7.67 0.12
N TYR A 59 3.10 8.71 -0.62
CA TYR A 59 1.86 8.77 -1.40
C TYR A 59 2.15 9.02 -2.88
N PRO A 60 1.34 8.49 -3.81
CA PRO A 60 1.52 8.76 -5.23
C PRO A 60 1.13 10.20 -5.60
N TYR A 61 1.79 10.77 -6.61
CA TYR A 61 1.18 11.80 -7.46
C TYR A 61 0.45 11.13 -8.61
N TYR A 62 -0.84 11.43 -8.80
CA TYR A 62 -1.62 10.93 -9.94
C TYR A 62 -2.93 11.72 -10.15
N THR A 63 -3.42 11.70 -11.39
CA THR A 63 -4.68 12.38 -11.79
C THR A 63 -5.67 11.44 -12.48
N SER A 64 -5.28 10.19 -12.74
CA SER A 64 -6.07 9.24 -13.54
C SER A 64 -6.41 7.95 -12.81
N ARG A 65 -7.39 7.21 -13.33
CA ARG A 65 -7.88 5.97 -12.72
C ARG A 65 -6.78 4.92 -12.62
N ASN A 66 -6.86 4.08 -11.60
CA ASN A 66 -5.99 2.96 -11.26
C ASN A 66 -4.54 3.32 -10.90
N VAL A 67 -3.99 4.46 -11.36
CA VAL A 67 -2.59 4.85 -11.14
C VAL A 67 -2.21 4.87 -9.65
N GLY A 68 -3.02 5.50 -8.80
CA GLY A 68 -2.74 5.54 -7.36
C GLY A 68 -2.71 4.15 -6.72
N ARG A 69 -3.70 3.30 -7.02
CA ARG A 69 -3.76 1.92 -6.53
C ARG A 69 -2.57 1.09 -7.02
N ASP A 70 -2.29 1.13 -8.31
CA ASP A 70 -1.22 0.35 -8.93
C ASP A 70 0.15 0.80 -8.41
N TRP A 71 0.30 2.09 -8.10
CA TRP A 71 1.47 2.60 -7.40
C TRP A 71 1.60 1.99 -6.00
N PHE A 72 0.53 1.94 -5.20
CA PHE A 72 0.56 1.28 -3.89
C PHE A 72 0.85 -0.22 -4.00
N ILE A 73 0.33 -0.92 -5.02
CA ILE A 73 0.66 -2.33 -5.29
C ILE A 73 2.16 -2.47 -5.58
N LYS A 74 2.72 -1.65 -6.47
CA LYS A 74 4.16 -1.65 -6.80
C LYS A 74 5.03 -1.30 -5.59
N LYS A 75 4.53 -0.46 -4.69
CA LYS A 75 5.18 -0.13 -3.41
C LYS A 75 5.00 -1.19 -2.32
N GLY A 76 4.20 -2.24 -2.55
CA GLY A 76 3.91 -3.24 -1.53
C GLY A 76 2.97 -2.77 -0.41
N ARG A 77 2.27 -1.66 -0.63
CA ARG A 77 1.49 -0.92 0.37
C ARG A 77 0.01 -0.81 -0.02
N TYR A 78 -0.49 -1.72 -0.84
CA TYR A 78 -1.92 -1.83 -1.11
C TYR A 78 -2.50 -3.00 -0.34
N VAL A 79 -3.62 -2.79 0.35
CA VAL A 79 -4.38 -3.83 1.04
C VAL A 79 -5.69 -4.04 0.30
N ASN A 80 -5.85 -5.18 -0.36
CA ASN A 80 -7.10 -5.54 -1.02
C ASN A 80 -8.15 -5.88 0.04
N ARG A 81 -9.41 -5.47 -0.17
CA ARG A 81 -10.53 -5.73 0.75
C ARG A 81 -10.68 -7.19 1.15
N ASN A 82 -10.34 -8.13 0.27
CA ASN A 82 -10.46 -9.58 0.51
C ASN A 82 -9.11 -10.24 0.82
N GLY A 83 -8.07 -9.42 1.00
CA GLY A 83 -6.71 -9.86 1.23
C GLY A 83 -6.10 -10.60 0.06
N ASN A 84 -6.62 -10.51 -1.17
CA ASN A 84 -6.03 -11.15 -2.36
C ASN A 84 -5.85 -10.13 -3.48
N ILE A 85 -4.60 -9.83 -3.84
CA ILE A 85 -4.29 -8.98 -4.98
C ILE A 85 -4.27 -9.85 -6.25
N PRO A 86 -5.07 -9.53 -7.28
CA PRO A 86 -5.03 -10.23 -8.56
C PRO A 86 -3.60 -10.36 -9.10
N ASP A 87 -3.26 -11.52 -9.66
CA ASP A 87 -1.92 -11.87 -10.20
C ASP A 87 -0.77 -11.94 -9.17
N TRP A 88 -0.99 -11.55 -7.92
CA TRP A 88 -0.03 -11.68 -6.81
C TRP A 88 -0.46 -12.80 -5.87
N GLY A 89 -1.58 -12.60 -5.16
CA GLY A 89 -2.20 -13.56 -4.25
C GLY A 89 -2.50 -12.98 -2.88
N TYR A 90 -2.63 -13.88 -1.89
CA TYR A 90 -3.11 -13.55 -0.56
C TYR A 90 -2.13 -12.69 0.25
N GLN A 91 -2.66 -11.90 1.17
CA GLN A 91 -1.96 -10.95 2.01
C GLN A 91 -2.00 -11.34 3.49
N TRP A 92 -1.04 -10.86 4.26
CA TRP A 92 -0.93 -11.08 5.70
C TRP A 92 -0.19 -9.95 6.40
N TYR A 93 -0.38 -9.82 7.70
CA TYR A 93 0.41 -8.94 8.55
C TYR A 93 1.81 -9.53 8.76
N LYS A 94 2.86 -8.74 8.52
CA LYS A 94 4.26 -9.21 8.56
C LYS A 94 4.72 -9.67 9.95
N ASP A 95 4.19 -9.05 10.99
CA ASP A 95 4.55 -9.28 12.40
C ASP A 95 3.89 -10.53 12.98
N THR A 96 2.61 -10.77 12.65
CA THR A 96 1.85 -11.90 13.20
C THR A 96 1.75 -13.09 12.25
N GLY A 97 1.93 -12.88 10.94
CA GLY A 97 1.59 -13.88 9.93
C GLY A 97 0.08 -14.11 9.80
N GLU A 98 -0.76 -13.27 10.40
CA GLU A 98 -2.21 -13.41 10.30
C GLU A 98 -2.70 -13.00 8.90
N ARG A 99 -3.53 -13.86 8.29
CA ARG A 99 -4.12 -13.61 6.97
C ARG A 99 -5.08 -12.43 7.01
N ILE A 100 -4.97 -11.55 6.02
CA ILE A 100 -6.02 -10.58 5.74
C ILE A 100 -7.16 -11.31 5.04
N THR A 101 -8.37 -11.17 5.57
CA THR A 101 -9.59 -11.76 5.04
C THR A 101 -10.58 -10.65 4.69
N LEU A 102 -11.76 -11.03 4.20
CA LEU A 102 -12.77 -10.08 3.76
C LEU A 102 -13.11 -9.06 4.85
N ASN A 103 -12.83 -7.78 4.55
CA ASN A 103 -13.06 -6.62 5.41
C ASN A 103 -12.36 -6.68 6.78
N SER A 104 -11.32 -7.52 6.96
CA SER A 104 -10.64 -7.66 8.25
C SER A 104 -9.58 -6.58 8.52
N TYR A 105 -9.09 -5.91 7.48
CA TYR A 105 -8.19 -4.78 7.62
C TYR A 105 -8.95 -3.54 8.08
N ILE A 106 -8.60 -3.02 9.26
CA ILE A 106 -9.12 -1.75 9.77
C ILE A 106 -8.20 -0.62 9.30
N PRO A 107 -8.66 0.28 8.41
CA PRO A 107 -7.80 1.31 7.84
C PRO A 107 -7.37 2.34 8.88
N LYS A 108 -6.17 2.87 8.68
CA LYS A 108 -5.57 3.86 9.56
C LYS A 108 -5.82 5.27 9.05
N SER A 109 -5.78 6.21 9.98
CA SER A 109 -5.78 7.65 9.68
C SER A 109 -4.66 7.96 8.68
N GLY A 110 -5.02 8.49 7.52
CA GLY A 110 -4.10 8.79 6.43
C GLY A 110 -3.99 7.73 5.32
N ASP A 111 -4.67 6.58 5.45
CA ASP A 111 -4.78 5.63 4.34
C ASP A 111 -5.65 6.22 3.21
N PHE A 112 -5.33 5.86 1.97
CA PHE A 112 -6.17 6.18 0.81
C PHE A 112 -7.18 5.05 0.63
N MET A 113 -8.47 5.34 0.73
CA MET A 113 -9.54 4.38 0.45
C MET A 113 -9.94 4.47 -1.02
N PHE A 114 -9.77 3.38 -1.76
CA PHE A 114 -10.14 3.31 -3.18
C PHE A 114 -11.52 2.68 -3.35
N LEU A 115 -12.38 3.32 -4.14
CA LEU A 115 -13.74 2.87 -4.39
C LEU A 115 -14.01 2.63 -5.88
N SER A 116 -14.94 1.73 -6.16
CA SER A 116 -15.49 1.43 -7.48
C SER A 116 -17.01 1.64 -7.49
N TYR A 117 -17.54 2.27 -8.54
CA TYR A 117 -18.98 2.55 -8.67
C TYR A 117 -19.71 1.64 -9.65
N ASP A 118 -19.00 0.89 -10.47
CA ASP A 118 -19.54 -0.01 -11.48
C ASP A 118 -19.39 -1.50 -11.10
N GLY A 119 -18.88 -1.78 -9.89
CA GLY A 119 -18.60 -3.15 -9.44
C GLY A 119 -17.43 -3.80 -10.18
N THR A 120 -16.70 -3.05 -11.00
CA THR A 120 -15.45 -3.51 -11.61
C THR A 120 -14.28 -3.29 -10.64
N PHE A 121 -13.12 -3.85 -10.97
CA PHE A 121 -11.88 -3.56 -10.24
C PHE A 121 -11.33 -2.15 -10.54
N ASN A 122 -11.97 -1.32 -11.37
CA ASN A 122 -11.45 0.01 -11.66
C ASN A 122 -11.70 0.98 -10.50
N THR A 123 -10.69 1.73 -10.11
CA THR A 123 -10.87 2.81 -9.14
C THR A 123 -11.66 3.94 -9.81
N ALA A 124 -12.87 4.17 -9.32
CA ALA A 124 -13.73 5.28 -9.73
C ALA A 124 -13.54 6.50 -8.83
N HIS A 125 -13.13 6.29 -7.57
CA HIS A 125 -13.01 7.35 -6.58
C HIS A 125 -11.93 7.03 -5.54
N VAL A 126 -11.41 8.06 -4.88
CA VAL A 126 -10.50 7.93 -3.75
C VAL A 126 -10.91 8.89 -2.63
N ALA A 127 -10.76 8.45 -1.40
CA ALA A 127 -11.00 9.24 -0.21
C ALA A 127 -9.83 9.11 0.78
N LEU A 128 -9.58 10.15 1.58
CA LEU A 128 -8.55 10.13 2.61
C LEU A 128 -9.18 9.72 3.95
N VAL A 129 -8.72 8.62 4.53
CA VAL A 129 -9.23 8.12 5.81
C VAL A 129 -8.87 9.08 6.94
N GLU A 130 -9.87 9.64 7.62
CA GLU A 130 -9.68 10.52 8.78
C GLU A 130 -9.53 9.66 10.05
N PHE A 131 -10.50 8.77 10.30
CA PHE A 131 -10.50 7.80 11.39
C PHE A 131 -11.54 6.69 11.16
N VAL A 132 -11.50 5.64 11.99
CA VAL A 132 -12.53 4.60 12.05
C VAL A 132 -13.27 4.70 13.38
N SER A 133 -14.59 4.62 13.34
CA SER A 133 -15.47 4.54 14.52
C SER A 133 -16.22 3.22 14.56
N GLY A 134 -16.81 2.88 15.71
CA GLY A 134 -17.52 1.62 15.92
C GLY A 134 -16.62 0.52 16.46
N ASN A 135 -17.12 -0.71 16.45
CA ASN A 135 -16.43 -1.88 16.99
C ASN A 135 -16.94 -3.17 16.31
N SER A 136 -16.42 -4.32 16.75
CA SER A 136 -16.83 -5.64 16.22
C SER A 136 -18.32 -5.97 16.44
N GLU A 137 -18.98 -5.34 17.41
CA GLU A 137 -20.41 -5.59 17.72
C GLU A 137 -21.34 -4.71 16.87
N SER A 138 -20.99 -3.44 16.70
CA SER A 138 -21.78 -2.42 15.99
C SER A 138 -21.41 -2.28 14.51
N GLY A 139 -20.34 -2.93 14.08
CA GLY A 139 -19.71 -2.70 12.79
C GLY A 139 -18.79 -1.48 12.81
N TYR A 140 -17.83 -1.44 11.89
CA TYR A 140 -16.91 -0.31 11.74
C TYR A 140 -17.40 0.65 10.65
N ILE A 141 -17.28 1.94 10.92
CA ILE A 141 -17.54 3.03 9.98
C ILE A 141 -16.23 3.75 9.69
N VAL A 142 -15.86 3.80 8.41
CA VAL A 142 -14.71 4.56 7.91
C VAL A 142 -15.16 5.99 7.68
N ASN A 143 -14.59 6.92 8.45
CA ASN A 143 -14.82 8.36 8.32
C ASN A 143 -13.71 8.93 7.44
N VAL A 144 -14.08 9.66 6.39
CA VAL A 144 -13.13 10.15 5.38
C VAL A 144 -13.33 11.63 5.09
N ILE A 145 -12.27 12.24 4.55
CA ILE A 145 -12.34 13.52 3.84
C ILE A 145 -12.12 13.22 2.37
N GLU A 146 -13.03 13.69 1.53
CA GLU A 146 -13.01 13.43 0.10
C GLU A 146 -13.46 14.64 -0.70
N GLY A 147 -13.03 14.67 -1.95
CA GLY A 147 -13.72 15.33 -3.04
C GLY A 147 -13.55 14.46 -4.29
N ASN A 148 -14.25 14.65 -5.40
CA ASN A 148 -15.54 15.29 -5.47
C ASN A 148 -16.63 14.25 -5.14
N ASN A 149 -17.67 14.62 -4.38
CA ASN A 149 -18.85 13.76 -4.23
C ASN A 149 -20.08 14.51 -3.67
N PRO A 150 -20.71 15.45 -4.40
CA PRO A 150 -20.66 15.56 -5.84
C PRO A 150 -19.61 16.56 -6.37
N ASP A 151 -19.42 17.70 -5.71
CA ASP A 151 -18.76 18.89 -6.29
C ASP A 151 -17.90 19.68 -5.29
N LYS A 152 -17.67 19.11 -4.10
CA LYS A 152 -16.97 19.80 -3.00
C LYS A 152 -16.16 18.85 -2.14
N VAL A 153 -15.21 19.45 -1.41
CA VAL A 153 -14.51 18.78 -0.33
C VAL A 153 -15.43 18.69 0.88
N GLN A 154 -15.59 17.49 1.43
CA GLN A 154 -16.47 17.26 2.57
C GLN A 154 -16.03 16.03 3.37
N ARG A 155 -16.64 15.88 4.55
CA ARG A 155 -16.60 14.61 5.28
C ARG A 155 -17.67 13.67 4.75
N ASN A 156 -17.32 12.38 4.70
CA ASN A 156 -18.26 11.32 4.39
C ASN A 156 -18.00 10.08 5.25
N GLN A 157 -18.96 9.16 5.27
CA GLN A 157 -18.93 7.96 6.09
C GLN A 157 -19.33 6.74 5.27
N TYR A 158 -18.56 5.65 5.45
CA TYR A 158 -18.79 4.40 4.74
C TYR A 158 -18.72 3.23 5.72
N PRO A 159 -19.71 2.32 5.74
CA PRO A 159 -19.55 1.03 6.40
C PRO A 159 -18.32 0.30 5.84
N ILE A 160 -17.52 -0.32 6.71
CA ILE A 160 -16.27 -0.98 6.30
C ILE A 160 -16.50 -2.13 5.31
N ASP A 161 -17.70 -2.73 5.34
CA ASP A 161 -18.11 -3.83 4.49
C ASP A 161 -18.77 -3.39 3.18
N LYS A 162 -18.87 -2.08 2.95
CA LYS A 162 -19.44 -1.52 1.72
C LYS A 162 -18.74 -2.11 0.50
N SER A 163 -19.54 -2.77 -0.35
CA SER A 163 -19.05 -3.54 -1.50
C SER A 163 -18.25 -2.72 -2.52
N GLN A 164 -18.47 -1.40 -2.55
CA GLN A 164 -17.76 -0.46 -3.42
C GLN A 164 -16.31 -0.21 -2.99
N ILE A 165 -15.92 -0.51 -1.74
CA ILE A 165 -14.55 -0.35 -1.27
C ILE A 165 -13.69 -1.47 -1.88
N LEU A 166 -12.69 -1.11 -2.69
CA LEU A 166 -11.75 -2.06 -3.29
C LEU A 166 -10.62 -2.43 -2.33
N GLY A 167 -10.20 -1.50 -1.49
CA GLY A 167 -9.05 -1.64 -0.61
C GLY A 167 -8.43 -0.30 -0.26
N TYR A 168 -7.24 -0.36 0.31
CA TYR A 168 -6.58 0.78 0.94
C TYR A 168 -5.11 0.89 0.51
N GLY A 169 -4.68 2.08 0.15
CA GLY A 169 -3.26 2.44 0.03
C GLY A 169 -2.74 2.92 1.37
N THR A 170 -1.74 2.23 1.93
CA THR A 170 -1.26 2.46 3.29
C THR A 170 0.04 3.25 3.28
N TYR A 171 0.26 4.08 4.31
CA TYR A 171 1.56 4.72 4.50
C TYR A 171 2.58 3.79 5.16
N SER A 172 2.12 2.77 5.90
CA SER A 172 2.97 1.78 6.58
C SER A 172 3.26 0.54 5.73
N ASP A 173 4.45 -0.02 5.91
CA ASP A 173 4.92 -1.25 5.23
C ASP A 173 4.82 -2.48 6.15
N ASN A 174 3.64 -2.73 6.71
CA ASN A 174 3.38 -3.83 7.65
C ASN A 174 2.62 -5.02 7.02
N ILE A 175 2.27 -4.92 5.73
CA ILE A 175 1.52 -5.96 5.01
C ILE A 175 2.44 -6.62 3.99
N ALA A 176 2.44 -7.95 3.96
CA ALA A 176 3.08 -8.73 2.91
C ALA A 176 2.03 -9.37 2.00
N THR A 177 2.47 -9.75 0.80
CA THR A 177 1.64 -10.44 -0.19
C THR A 177 2.42 -11.58 -0.82
N THR A 178 1.72 -12.59 -1.30
CA THR A 178 2.33 -13.65 -2.09
C THR A 178 2.99 -13.07 -3.34
N MET A 179 4.24 -13.46 -3.61
CA MET A 179 4.97 -13.07 -4.81
C MET A 179 5.30 -14.27 -5.68
N ARG A 180 5.17 -14.12 -6.99
CA ARG A 180 5.43 -15.15 -8.01
C ARG A 180 5.96 -14.53 -9.29
N ALA A 181 6.32 -15.39 -10.25
CA ALA A 181 6.83 -14.98 -11.55
C ALA A 181 5.93 -13.93 -12.22
N GLY A 182 6.54 -12.85 -12.72
CA GLY A 182 5.85 -11.72 -13.36
C GLY A 182 5.52 -10.56 -12.42
N ASN A 183 5.51 -10.77 -11.09
CA ASN A 183 5.34 -9.65 -10.15
C ASN A 183 6.56 -8.73 -10.18
N SER A 184 6.35 -7.43 -9.92
CA SER A 184 7.43 -6.46 -9.83
C SER A 184 7.11 -5.33 -8.85
N GLY A 185 8.14 -4.76 -8.23
CA GLY A 185 8.00 -3.69 -7.26
C GLY A 185 8.92 -3.82 -6.06
N ASP A 186 8.72 -2.94 -5.08
CA ASP A 186 9.61 -2.77 -3.93
C ASP A 186 9.62 -4.02 -3.03
N SER A 187 8.49 -4.72 -2.90
CA SER A 187 8.41 -6.00 -2.17
C SER A 187 9.26 -7.09 -2.83
N VAL A 188 9.31 -7.14 -4.16
CA VAL A 188 10.14 -8.11 -4.89
C VAL A 188 11.61 -7.77 -4.71
N SER A 189 11.97 -6.49 -4.78
CA SER A 189 13.34 -6.02 -4.48
C SER A 189 13.76 -6.39 -3.07
N ALA A 190 12.87 -6.25 -2.08
CA ALA A 190 13.14 -6.61 -0.69
C ALA A 190 13.38 -8.12 -0.53
N LEU A 191 12.52 -8.96 -1.13
CA LEU A 191 12.71 -10.41 -1.18
C LEU A 191 14.06 -10.80 -1.80
N GLN A 192 14.41 -10.19 -2.93
CA GLN A 192 15.67 -10.44 -3.64
C GLN A 192 16.89 -10.06 -2.78
N LYS A 193 16.84 -8.94 -2.06
CA LYS A 193 17.91 -8.54 -1.12
C LYS A 193 18.10 -9.55 0.01
N GLN A 194 17.01 -10.09 0.57
CA GLN A 194 17.08 -11.13 1.59
C GLN A 194 17.72 -12.41 1.03
N LEU A 195 17.29 -12.84 -0.16
CA LEU A 195 17.86 -14.01 -0.84
C LEU A 195 19.36 -13.82 -1.16
N TYR A 196 19.75 -12.62 -1.60
CA TYR A 196 21.16 -12.27 -1.83
C TYR A 196 21.97 -12.34 -0.55
N THR A 197 21.49 -11.73 0.54
CA THR A 197 22.15 -11.75 1.85
C THR A 197 22.38 -13.18 2.35
N LEU A 198 21.44 -14.08 2.04
CA LEU A 198 21.52 -15.50 2.39
C LEU A 198 22.20 -16.37 1.31
N ASN A 199 22.86 -15.76 0.32
CA ASN A 199 23.60 -16.40 -0.77
C ASN A 199 22.77 -17.29 -1.73
N TYR A 200 21.45 -17.07 -1.84
CA TYR A 200 20.58 -17.75 -2.81
C TYR A 200 20.45 -17.01 -4.15
N LEU A 201 20.80 -15.74 -4.21
CA LEU A 201 20.66 -14.89 -5.40
C LEU A 201 21.92 -14.02 -5.57
N GLY A 202 22.30 -13.69 -6.81
CA GLY A 202 23.39 -12.75 -7.07
C GLY A 202 22.96 -11.28 -6.91
N GLU A 203 23.88 -10.40 -6.55
CA GLU A 203 23.62 -8.96 -6.39
C GLU A 203 23.03 -8.34 -7.67
N GLY A 204 23.58 -8.69 -8.82
CA GLY A 204 23.12 -8.22 -10.14
C GLY A 204 21.72 -8.69 -10.54
N ASP A 205 21.09 -9.57 -9.75
CA ASP A 205 19.74 -10.08 -10.00
C ASP A 205 18.67 -9.39 -9.11
N ILE A 206 19.07 -8.44 -8.27
CA ILE A 206 18.17 -7.57 -7.48
C ILE A 206 17.59 -6.48 -8.40
N SER A 207 16.65 -6.88 -9.24
CA SER A 207 16.03 -6.01 -10.26
C SER A 207 14.68 -5.44 -9.84
N GLY A 208 14.08 -5.96 -8.78
CA GLY A 208 12.68 -5.71 -8.45
C GLY A 208 11.68 -6.40 -9.38
N PHE A 209 12.14 -7.26 -10.29
CA PHE A 209 11.29 -8.11 -11.14
C PHE A 209 11.44 -9.58 -10.76
N TYR A 210 10.32 -10.25 -10.51
CA TYR A 210 10.28 -11.66 -10.13
C TYR A 210 10.41 -12.52 -11.38
N GLY A 211 11.64 -12.69 -11.86
CA GLY A 211 11.98 -13.52 -13.00
C GLY A 211 12.34 -14.97 -12.63
N VAL A 212 12.79 -15.72 -13.63
CA VAL A 212 13.22 -17.13 -13.48
C VAL A 212 14.30 -17.29 -12.40
N LYS A 213 15.27 -16.38 -12.34
CA LYS A 213 16.34 -16.43 -11.34
C LYS A 213 15.81 -16.29 -9.91
N THR A 214 14.86 -15.38 -9.67
CA THR A 214 14.20 -15.23 -8.37
C THR A 214 13.37 -16.45 -8.01
N ALA A 215 12.61 -17.00 -8.97
CA ALA A 215 11.84 -18.23 -8.75
C ALA A 215 12.73 -19.42 -8.37
N ASN A 216 13.88 -19.56 -9.02
CA ASN A 216 14.87 -20.61 -8.71
C ASN A 216 15.50 -20.39 -7.33
N ALA A 217 15.89 -19.17 -6.99
CA ALA A 217 16.43 -18.83 -5.67
C ALA A 217 15.42 -19.11 -4.56
N VAL A 218 14.15 -18.76 -4.76
CA VAL A 218 13.07 -19.09 -3.82
C VAL A 218 12.86 -20.59 -3.71
N SER A 219 12.91 -21.32 -4.83
CA SER A 219 12.78 -22.78 -4.82
C SER A 219 13.91 -23.45 -4.04
N GLU A 220 15.14 -22.96 -4.22
CA GLU A 220 16.31 -23.45 -3.46
C GLU A 220 16.17 -23.14 -1.98
N PHE A 221 15.73 -21.93 -1.62
CA PHE A 221 15.43 -21.60 -0.24
C PHE A 221 14.33 -22.50 0.35
N GLN A 222 13.25 -22.77 -0.40
CA GLN A 222 12.15 -23.63 0.04
C GLN A 222 12.59 -25.05 0.39
N ARG A 223 13.63 -25.61 -0.27
CA ARG A 223 14.19 -26.94 0.06
C ARG A 223 14.68 -27.06 1.50
N THR A 224 14.99 -25.93 2.12
CA THR A 224 15.48 -25.88 3.50
C THR A 224 14.36 -25.74 4.53
N ILE A 225 13.10 -25.68 4.11
CA ILE A 225 11.93 -25.55 4.98
C ILE A 225 11.26 -26.93 5.04
N PRO A 226 11.14 -27.55 6.23
CA PRO A 226 10.45 -28.83 6.39
C PRO A 226 9.02 -28.80 5.83
N ASP A 227 8.62 -29.88 5.18
CA ASP A 227 7.27 -30.10 4.62
C ASP A 227 6.79 -29.05 3.60
N LYS A 228 7.70 -28.20 3.13
CA LYS A 228 7.40 -27.13 2.19
C LYS A 228 7.36 -27.65 0.76
N ILE A 229 6.27 -27.32 0.05
CA ILE A 229 6.21 -27.51 -1.41
C ILE A 229 7.22 -26.57 -2.09
N ILE A 230 8.10 -27.15 -2.91
CA ILE A 230 9.10 -26.43 -3.70
C ILE A 230 8.46 -26.01 -5.02
N ASN A 231 7.91 -24.81 -5.07
CA ASN A 231 7.17 -24.28 -6.23
C ASN A 231 7.67 -22.92 -6.72
N GLY A 232 8.67 -22.33 -6.05
CA GLY A 232 9.19 -21.01 -6.42
C GLY A 232 8.18 -19.87 -6.22
N ILE A 233 7.14 -20.07 -5.40
CA ILE A 233 6.19 -19.02 -5.00
C ILE A 233 6.57 -18.57 -3.59
N ALA A 234 6.87 -17.28 -3.43
CA ALA A 234 7.12 -16.70 -2.12
C ALA A 234 5.78 -16.42 -1.42
N ASP A 235 5.18 -17.47 -0.87
CA ASP A 235 3.98 -17.36 -0.03
C ASP A 235 4.31 -17.03 1.43
N ILE A 236 3.30 -17.09 2.29
CA ILE A 236 3.39 -16.73 3.71
C ILE A 236 4.50 -17.49 4.44
N THR A 237 4.53 -18.82 4.37
CA THR A 237 5.53 -19.63 5.08
C THR A 237 6.92 -19.34 4.54
N THR A 238 7.07 -19.21 3.22
CA THR A 238 8.37 -18.92 2.61
C THR A 238 8.91 -17.58 3.09
N GLN A 239 8.10 -16.52 3.06
CA GLN A 239 8.55 -15.18 3.46
C GLN A 239 8.79 -15.06 4.97
N LEU A 240 7.98 -15.69 5.82
CA LEU A 240 8.19 -15.66 7.27
C LEU A 240 9.53 -16.32 7.64
N VAL A 241 9.82 -17.51 7.12
CA VAL A 241 11.08 -18.22 7.40
C VAL A 241 12.27 -17.49 6.76
N LEU A 242 12.11 -16.91 5.56
CA LEU A 242 13.16 -16.11 4.93
C LEU A 242 13.52 -14.89 5.77
N ASN A 243 12.51 -14.16 6.25
CA ASN A 243 12.69 -12.98 7.08
C ASN A 243 13.36 -13.34 8.42
N GLU A 244 12.94 -14.44 9.06
CA GLU A 244 13.55 -14.94 10.29
C GLU A 244 15.05 -15.23 10.09
N ARG A 245 15.41 -15.99 9.05
CA ARG A 245 16.81 -16.33 8.76
C ARG A 245 17.65 -15.14 8.34
N TYR A 246 17.07 -14.23 7.56
CA TYR A 246 17.70 -12.97 7.20
C TYR A 246 18.03 -12.16 8.45
N ASN A 247 17.08 -12.00 9.38
CA ASN A 247 17.30 -11.28 10.62
C ASN A 247 18.39 -11.96 11.47
N GLN A 248 18.35 -13.30 11.61
CA GLN A 248 19.42 -14.05 12.29
C GLN A 248 20.79 -13.78 11.63
N ALA A 249 20.90 -13.93 10.30
CA ALA A 249 22.15 -13.69 9.59
C ALA A 249 22.69 -12.27 9.80
N VAL A 250 21.83 -11.25 9.75
CA VAL A 250 22.24 -9.84 9.96
C VAL A 250 22.61 -9.59 11.43
N HIS A 251 21.88 -10.15 12.39
CA HIS A 251 22.18 -10.00 13.82
C HIS A 251 23.47 -10.70 14.24
N TYR A 252 23.82 -11.83 13.62
CA TYR A 252 25.04 -12.59 13.93
C TYR A 252 26.26 -12.21 13.07
N SER A 253 26.11 -11.38 12.02
CA SER A 253 27.22 -11.02 11.10
C SER A 253 27.92 -9.70 11.40
N ALA A 254 27.43 -8.87 12.32
CA ALA A 254 28.00 -7.56 12.62
C ALA A 254 28.41 -7.39 14.10
N ASN A 255 29.64 -7.77 14.46
CA ASN A 255 30.38 -7.23 15.63
C ASN A 255 29.66 -7.10 17.00
N THR A 256 28.66 -7.91 17.34
CA THR A 256 27.87 -7.73 18.58
C THR A 256 28.49 -8.31 19.86
N TRP A 257 29.81 -8.49 19.95
CA TRP A 257 30.52 -8.83 21.20
C TRP A 257 31.90 -8.17 21.33
N LEU A 258 32.05 -6.91 20.93
CA LEU A 258 33.05 -6.06 21.59
C LEU A 258 32.37 -5.44 22.82
N VAL A 259 32.40 -6.19 23.92
CA VAL A 259 32.32 -5.57 25.25
C VAL A 259 33.65 -4.84 25.38
N ASP A 260 33.63 -3.52 25.37
CA ASP A 260 34.82 -2.74 25.74
C ASP A 260 35.07 -2.98 27.24
N ASP A 261 36.13 -3.72 27.56
CA ASP A 261 36.71 -3.87 28.91
C ASP A 261 37.39 -2.57 29.38
#